data_AF-A0A832K2I9-F1
#
_entry.id   AF-A0A832K2I9-F1
#
_cell.length_a   1.000
_cell.length_b   1.000
_cell.length_c   1.000
_cell.angle_alpha   90.00
_cell.angle_beta   90.00
_cell.angle_gamma   90.00
#
_symmetry.space_group_name_H-M   'P 1'
#
loop_
_entity.id
_entity.type
_entity.pdbx_description
1 polymer ?
#
loop_
_entity_poly.entity_id
_entity_poly.type
_entity_poly.pdbx_seq_one_letter_code
_entity_poly.pdbx_strand_id
1 'polypeptide(L)'
;MISQVYELCKPDVESNPFYVLSLSDLLSREQEPVRWVVNGLVPHEGISLIAADAGIGKTWLVLHLALCVDPDDRHHSDRDPRAAGPGPRSAL
;
A
#
# COMPACT_ATOMS: atom_id res chain seq x y z
N MET A 1 -14.43 -2.86 -42.31
CA MET A 1 -12.99 -2.53 -42.23
C MET A 1 -12.48 -2.25 -40.80
N ILE A 2 -13.34 -2.29 -39.76
CA ILE A 2 -12.94 -2.16 -38.34
C ILE A 2 -12.72 -3.54 -37.69
N SER A 3 -13.33 -4.60 -38.24
CA SER A 3 -13.28 -5.95 -37.68
C SER A 3 -11.89 -6.61 -37.71
N GLN A 4 -10.98 -6.20 -38.60
CA GLN A 4 -9.62 -6.75 -38.66
C GLN A 4 -8.69 -6.21 -37.56
N VAL A 5 -9.00 -5.07 -36.95
CA VAL A 5 -8.15 -4.51 -35.87
C VAL A 5 -8.29 -5.30 -34.58
N TYR A 6 -9.47 -5.86 -34.31
CA TYR A 6 -9.74 -6.67 -33.11
C TYR A 6 -9.02 -8.01 -33.12
N GLU A 7 -8.80 -8.61 -34.29
CA GLU A 7 -8.17 -9.93 -34.40
C GLU A 7 -6.65 -9.90 -34.13
N LEU A 8 -6.01 -8.74 -34.29
CA LEU A 8 -4.60 -8.49 -33.99
C LEU A 8 -4.32 -8.20 -32.50
N CYS A 9 -5.36 -8.04 -31.68
CA CYS A 9 -5.27 -7.79 -30.24
C CYS A 9 -5.78 -8.99 -29.42
N LYS A 10 -5.51 -10.22 -29.85
CA LYS A 10 -5.50 -11.34 -28.90
C LYS A 10 -4.21 -11.22 -28.09
N PRO A 11 -4.26 -10.82 -26.82
CA PRO A 11 -3.05 -10.81 -26.01
C PRO A 11 -2.59 -12.26 -25.86
N ASP A 12 -1.41 -12.57 -26.38
CA ASP A 12 -0.61 -13.65 -25.82
C ASP A 12 -0.22 -13.20 -24.41
N VAL A 13 -1.05 -13.61 -23.44
CA VAL A 13 -0.96 -13.28 -22.01
C VAL A 13 0.42 -13.63 -21.43
N GLU A 14 1.20 -14.45 -22.12
CA GLU A 14 2.47 -14.99 -21.62
C GLU A 14 3.73 -14.18 -21.94
N SER A 15 3.71 -13.13 -22.79
CA SER A 15 5.00 -12.47 -23.17
C SER A 15 5.05 -10.94 -23.28
N ASN A 16 3.93 -10.21 -23.22
CA ASN A 16 3.96 -8.75 -23.35
C ASN A 16 3.29 -8.05 -22.15
N PRO A 17 4.04 -7.31 -21.30
CA PRO A 17 3.48 -6.60 -20.15
C PRO A 17 2.58 -5.42 -20.55
N PHE A 18 2.55 -5.05 -21.84
CA PHE A 18 1.69 -3.98 -22.35
C PHE A 18 0.80 -4.51 -23.47
N TYR A 19 -0.50 -4.63 -23.18
CA TYR A 19 -1.52 -4.97 -24.17
C TYR A 19 -2.55 -3.83 -24.28
N VAL A 20 -3.20 -3.76 -25.44
CA VAL A 20 -4.26 -2.77 -25.67
C VAL A 20 -5.51 -3.24 -24.96
N LEU A 21 -6.05 -2.37 -24.11
CA LEU A 21 -7.31 -2.60 -23.41
C LEU A 21 -8.34 -1.59 -23.93
N SER A 22 -9.47 -2.07 -24.45
CA SER A 22 -10.55 -1.18 -24.84
C SER A 22 -11.26 -0.61 -23.60
N LEU A 23 -11.88 0.57 -23.72
CA LEU A 23 -12.58 1.20 -22.60
C LEU A 23 -13.71 0.31 -22.04
N SER A 24 -14.46 -0.37 -22.92
CA SER A 24 -15.51 -1.31 -22.52
C SER A 24 -14.96 -2.52 -21.76
N ASP A 25 -13.78 -3.01 -22.18
CA ASP A 25 -13.13 -4.14 -21.50
C ASP A 25 -12.55 -3.72 -20.15
N LEU A 26 -12.06 -2.48 -20.02
CA LEU A 26 -11.59 -1.94 -18.75
C LEU A 26 -12.73 -1.78 -17.74
N LEU A 27 -13.88 -1.26 -18.18
CA LEU A 27 -15.03 -1.00 -17.32
C LEU A 27 -15.81 -2.27 -16.92
N SER A 28 -15.71 -3.33 -17.71
CA SER A 28 -16.39 -4.61 -17.43
C SER A 28 -15.60 -5.53 -16.50
N ARG A 29 -14.34 -5.21 -16.20
CA ARG A 29 -13.49 -5.99 -15.30
C ARG A 29 -13.73 -5.62 -13.84
N GLU A 30 -13.75 -6.63 -12.99
CA GLU A 30 -13.59 -6.42 -11.56
C GLU A 30 -12.15 -5.93 -11.30
N GLN A 31 -12.01 -4.81 -10.60
CA GLN A 31 -10.71 -4.27 -10.25
C GLN A 31 -10.24 -4.92 -8.95
N GLU A 32 -9.02 -5.48 -8.96
CA GLU A 32 -8.42 -5.93 -7.71
C GLU A 32 -8.29 -4.76 -6.73
N PRO A 33 -8.58 -4.99 -5.43
CA PRO A 33 -8.37 -3.97 -4.43
C PRO A 33 -6.90 -3.56 -4.39
N VAL A 34 -6.64 -2.25 -4.25
CA VAL A 34 -5.28 -1.74 -4.14
C VAL A 34 -4.60 -2.36 -2.92
N ARG A 35 -3.46 -3.00 -3.15
CA ARG A 35 -2.60 -3.52 -2.08
C ARG A 35 -1.75 -2.38 -1.55
N TRP A 36 -1.75 -2.18 -0.25
CA TRP A 36 -1.07 -1.06 0.41
C TRP A 36 0.09 -1.57 1.26
N VAL A 37 1.24 -0.89 1.18
CA VAL A 37 2.32 -0.98 2.19
C VAL A 37 1.92 -0.19 3.42
N VAL A 38 1.42 1.03 3.20
CA VAL A 38 0.81 1.88 4.23
C VAL A 38 -0.60 2.21 3.76
N ASN A 39 -1.60 1.84 4.55
CA ASN A 39 -3.01 2.02 4.22
C ASN A 39 -3.32 3.43 3.74
N GLY A 40 -3.80 3.55 2.50
CA GLY A 40 -4.21 4.81 1.89
C GLY A 40 -3.08 5.77 1.52
N LEU A 41 -1.81 5.39 1.68
CA LEU A 41 -0.66 6.28 1.49
C LEU A 41 0.40 5.73 0.55
N VAL A 42 0.82 4.48 0.74
CA VAL A 42 1.90 3.86 -0.04
C VAL A 42 1.39 2.58 -0.68
N PRO A 43 1.21 2.54 -2.02
CA PRO A 43 0.80 1.33 -2.72
C PRO A 43 1.96 0.31 -2.75
N HIS A 44 1.63 -0.99 -2.77
CA HIS A 44 2.61 -2.08 -2.84
C HIS A 44 3.41 -2.05 -4.15
N GLU A 45 2.76 -1.73 -5.26
CA GLU A 45 3.35 -1.73 -6.60
C GLU A 45 3.29 -0.34 -7.21
N GLY A 46 4.10 0.58 -6.67
CA GLY A 46 4.15 1.96 -7.16
C GLY A 46 5.24 2.80 -6.48
N ILE A 47 5.32 4.07 -6.89
CA ILE A 47 6.26 5.05 -6.32
C ILE A 47 5.45 6.18 -5.71
N SER A 48 5.67 6.45 -4.41
CA SER A 48 5.11 7.61 -3.72
C SER A 48 6.16 8.71 -3.56
N LEU A 49 5.77 9.97 -3.79
CA LEU A 49 6.62 11.14 -3.61
C LEU A 49 6.17 11.97 -2.39
N ILE A 50 7.08 12.23 -1.45
CA ILE A 50 6.85 13.12 -0.31
C ILE A 50 7.66 14.40 -0.53
N ALA A 51 6.98 15.52 -0.70
CA ALA A 51 7.58 16.83 -0.94
C ALA A 51 7.08 17.85 0.09
N ALA A 52 8.01 18.64 0.61
CA ALA A 52 7.80 19.73 1.56
C ALA A 52 9.09 20.55 1.67
N ASP A 53 9.02 21.73 2.29
CA ASP A 53 10.19 22.58 2.52
C ASP A 53 11.25 21.94 3.43
N ALA A 54 12.45 22.52 3.42
CA ALA A 54 13.53 22.09 4.31
C ALA A 54 13.14 22.26 5.79
N GLY A 55 13.54 21.31 6.64
CA GLY A 55 13.26 21.36 8.07
C GLY A 55 11.85 20.93 8.51
N ILE A 56 10.92 20.66 7.57
CA ILE A 56 9.53 20.25 7.90
C ILE A 56 9.41 18.82 8.47
N GLY A 57 10.51 18.05 8.47
CA GLY A 57 10.53 16.72 9.10
C GLY A 57 10.15 15.56 8.17
N LYS A 58 10.30 15.70 6.85
CA LYS A 58 10.08 14.61 5.87
C LYS A 58 10.81 13.31 6.24
N THR A 59 12.07 13.42 6.66
CA THR A 59 12.87 12.27 7.09
C THR A 59 12.26 11.57 8.30
N TRP A 60 11.75 12.33 9.27
CA TRP A 60 11.09 11.79 10.46
C TRP A 60 9.76 11.14 10.13
N LEU A 61 8.98 11.74 9.22
CA LEU A 61 7.75 11.13 8.72
C LEU A 61 8.03 9.81 8.02
N VAL A 62 9.03 9.77 7.11
CA VAL A 62 9.41 8.54 6.40
C VAL A 62 9.90 7.47 7.37
N LEU A 63 10.67 7.84 8.38
CA LEU A 63 11.08 6.91 9.44
C LEU A 63 9.88 6.34 10.19
N HIS A 64 8.93 7.19 10.59
CA HIS A 64 7.71 6.73 11.26
C HIS A 64 6.90 5.77 10.39
N LEU A 65 6.75 6.07 9.09
CA LEU A 65 6.09 5.17 8.14
C LEU A 65 6.81 3.83 8.04
N ALA A 66 8.15 3.81 8.02
CA ALA A 66 8.92 2.57 7.99
C ALA A 66 8.70 1.72 9.25
N LEU A 67 8.60 2.34 10.42
CA LEU A 67 8.31 1.64 11.68
C LEU A 67 6.91 1.04 11.70
N CYS A 68 5.90 1.73 11.13
CA CYS A 68 4.52 1.21 11.07
C CYS A 68 4.35 0.00 10.14
N VAL A 69 5.29 -0.22 9.23
CA VAL A 69 5.25 -1.34 8.26
C VAL A 69 5.95 -2.57 8.82
N ASP A 70 6.71 -2.43 9.92
CA ASP A 70 7.44 -3.54 10.52
C ASP A 70 6.46 -4.56 11.15
N PRO A 71 6.42 -5.81 10.65
CA PRO A 71 5.55 -6.85 11.18
C PRO A 71 5.90 -7.28 12.62
N ASP A 72 7.05 -6.88 13.17
CA ASP A 72 7.47 -7.20 14.54
C ASP A 72 6.93 -6.22 15.59
N ASP A 73 5.97 -5.35 15.22
CA ASP A 73 5.28 -4.41 16.12
C ASP A 73 4.31 -5.08 17.13
N ARG A 74 4.59 -6.33 17.56
CA ARG A 74 3.89 -6.98 18.68
C ARG A 74 4.34 -6.45 20.06
N HIS A 75 5.19 -5.42 20.11
CA HIS A 75 5.75 -4.87 21.35
C HIS A 75 5.40 -3.41 21.62
N HIS A 76 4.77 -2.67 20.70
CA HIS A 76 4.39 -1.28 20.98
C HIS A 76 3.11 -1.14 21.83
N SER A 77 2.20 -2.12 21.80
CA SER A 77 1.03 -2.13 22.68
C SER A 77 1.40 -2.33 24.17
N ASP A 78 2.56 -2.90 24.46
CA ASP A 78 3.03 -3.16 25.84
C ASP A 78 3.80 -1.96 26.44
N ARG A 79 4.00 -0.90 25.65
CA ARG A 79 4.67 0.34 26.07
C ARG A 79 3.72 1.52 26.21
N ASP A 80 2.41 1.29 26.31
CA ASP A 80 1.49 2.35 26.74
C ASP A 80 1.54 2.48 28.28
N PRO A 81 2.20 3.52 28.84
CA PRO A 81 2.21 3.74 30.29
C PRO A 81 0.82 4.05 30.86
N ARG A 82 -0.20 4.25 30.01
CA ARG A 82 -1.60 4.46 30.42
C ARG A 82 -2.43 3.17 30.44
N ALA A 83 -1.97 2.09 29.81
CA ALA A 83 -2.62 0.78 29.83
C ALA A 83 -2.28 -0.05 31.08
N ALA A 84 -1.21 0.32 31.79
CA ALA A 84 -0.87 -0.25 33.10
C ALA A 84 -1.87 0.23 34.17
N GLY A 85 -2.99 -0.51 34.31
CA GLY A 85 -3.83 -0.41 35.50
C GLY A 85 -2.99 -0.65 36.77
N PRO A 86 -3.45 -0.18 37.95
CA PRO A 86 -2.71 -0.36 39.19
C PRO A 86 -2.50 -1.86 39.43
N GLY A 87 -1.25 -2.33 39.29
CA GLY A 87 -0.88 -3.72 39.53
C GLY A 87 -1.25 -4.16 40.96
N PRO A 88 -1.46 -5.46 41.19
CA PRO A 88 -1.91 -5.95 42.48
C PRO A 88 -0.86 -5.59 43.53
N ARG A 89 -1.26 -4.79 44.53
CA ARG A 89 -0.48 -4.63 45.75
C ARG A 89 -0.42 -6.00 46.42
N SER A 90 0.72 -6.67 46.31
CA SER A 90 1.04 -7.84 47.12
C SER A 90 0.99 -7.42 48.59
N ALA A 91 -0.02 -7.91 49.31
CA ALA A 91 -0.06 -7.84 50.75
C ALA A 91 1.13 -8.65 51.30
N LEU A 92 2.08 -7.95 51.90
CA LEU A 92 2.98 -8.46 52.92
C LEU A 92 2.39 -8.08 54.28
#